data_AF-A0AAE4IP16-F1
#
_entry.id   AF-A0AAE4IP16-F1
#
_cell.length_a   1.000
_cell.length_b   1.000
_cell.length_c   1.000
_cell.angle_alpha   90.00
_cell.angle_beta   90.00
_cell.angle_gamma   90.00
#
_symmetry.space_group_name_H-M   'P 1'
#
loop_
_entity.id
_entity.type
_entity.pdbx_description
1 polymer ?
#
loop_
_entity_poly.entity_id
_entity_poly.type
_entity_poly.pdbx_seq_one_letter_code
_entity_poly.pdbx_strand_id
1 'polypeptide(L)' 'MDQLSQQRRRVSALLGLLMAVLLLSGCYEEMDDVHLYDPGVYKGQTDPLMSKSGTDALTQPLAERLRAGQTDR' A
#
# COMPACT_ATOMS: atom_id res chain seq x y z
N MET A 1 15.91 -48.31 -14.18
CA MET A 1 14.57 -47.79 -13.81
C MET A 1 14.59 -46.28 -13.55
N ASP A 2 15.61 -45.55 -14.02
CA ASP A 2 15.90 -44.16 -13.61
C ASP A 2 15.32 -43.06 -14.50
N GLN A 3 15.00 -43.35 -15.76
CA GLN A 3 14.50 -42.35 -16.71
C GLN A 3 13.09 -41.86 -16.34
N LEU A 4 12.22 -42.77 -15.88
CA LEU A 4 10.86 -42.44 -15.46
C LEU A 4 10.83 -41.62 -14.15
N SER A 5 11.75 -41.88 -13.23
CA SER A 5 11.86 -41.12 -11.98
C SER A 5 12.43 -39.72 -12.22
N GLN A 6 13.40 -39.59 -13.14
CA GLN A 6 13.95 -38.31 -13.55
C GLN A 6 12.93 -37.45 -14.31
N GLN A 7 12.11 -38.07 -15.18
CA GLN A 7 11.03 -37.39 -15.89
C GLN A 7 9.94 -36.89 -14.91
N ARG A 8 9.54 -37.70 -13.93
CA ARG A 8 8.57 -37.30 -12.89
C ARG A 8 9.08 -36.12 -12.06
N ARG A 9 10.36 -36.12 -11.68
CA ARG A 9 10.99 -35.01 -10.95
C ARG A 9 10.97 -33.70 -11.75
N ARG A 10 11.27 -33.76 -13.06
CA ARG A 10 11.24 -32.59 -13.94
C ARG A 10 9.83 -32.03 -14.09
N VAL A 11 8.83 -32.89 -14.30
CA VAL A 11 7.43 -32.46 -14.40
C VAL A 11 6.97 -31.82 -13.09
N SER A 12 7.26 -32.43 -11.94
CA SER A 12 6.92 -31.84 -10.63
C SER A 12 7.59 -30.48 -10.40
N ALA A 13 8.86 -30.33 -10.81
CA ALA A 13 9.56 -29.05 -10.70
C ALA A 13 8.93 -27.96 -11.59
N LEU A 14 8.57 -28.30 -12.83
CA LEU A 14 7.87 -27.37 -13.73
C LEU A 14 6.50 -26.96 -13.19
N LEU A 15 5.76 -27.91 -12.63
CA LEU A 15 4.44 -27.66 -12.04
C LEU A 15 4.54 -26.77 -10.80
N GLY A 16 5.56 -27.00 -9.96
CA GLY A 16 5.85 -26.15 -8.81
C GLY A 16 6.24 -24.73 -9.21
N LEU A 17 7.06 -24.58 -10.24
CA LEU A 17 7.45 -23.26 -10.78
C LEU A 17 6.22 -22.51 -11.32
N LEU A 18 5.35 -23.20 -12.07
CA LEU A 18 4.12 -22.61 -12.60
C LEU A 18 3.20 -22.11 -11.47
N MET A 19 3.01 -22.93 -10.42
CA MET A 19 2.22 -22.56 -9.25
C MET A 19 2.79 -21.35 -8.52
N ALA A 20 4.12 -21.28 -8.37
CA ALA A 20 4.78 -20.13 -7.75
C ALA A 20 4.53 -18.84 -8.53
N VAL A 21 4.63 -18.87 -9.86
CA VAL A 21 4.35 -17.70 -10.73
C VAL A 21 2.90 -17.24 -10.58
N LEU A 22 1.93 -18.18 -10.57
CA LEU A 22 0.52 -17.84 -10.40
C LEU A 22 0.23 -17.20 -9.04
N LEU A 23 0.82 -17.73 -7.96
CA LEU A 23 0.66 -17.17 -6.62
C LEU A 23 1.28 -15.77 -6.47
N LEU A 24 2.38 -15.49 -7.18
CA LEU A 24 3.00 -14.16 -7.20
C LEU A 24 2.23 -13.13 -8.04
N SER A 25 1.44 -13.58 -9.02
CA SER A 25 0.69 -12.69 -9.91
C SER A 25 -0.60 -12.10 -9.31
N GLY A 26 -1.06 -12.63 -8.17
CA GLY A 26 -2.33 -12.22 -7.54
C GLY A 26 -2.26 -11.01 -6.59
N CYS A 27 -1.09 -10.39 -6.43
CA CYS A 27 -0.92 -9.24 -5.51
C CYS A 27 -0.87 -7.88 -6.22
N TYR A 28 -1.25 -7.81 -7.50
CA TYR A 28 -1.34 -6.54 -8.21
C TYR A 28 -2.79 -6.10 -8.27
N GLU A 29 -3.11 -5.03 -7.55
CA GLU A 29 -4.36 -4.31 -7.72
C GLU A 29 -4.22 -3.46 -8.99
N GLU A 30 -5.19 -3.51 -9.90
CA GLU A 30 -5.20 -2.63 -11.08
C GLU A 30 -5.19 -1.17 -10.57
N MET A 31 -4.16 -0.41 -10.95
CA MET A 31 -4.02 1.01 -10.55
C MET A 31 -4.99 1.91 -11.32
N ASP A 32 -5.95 1.33 -12.04
CA ASP A 32 -6.85 1.98 -12.96
C ASP A 32 -7.86 2.88 -12.24
N ASP A 33 -8.08 2.66 -10.94
CA ASP A 33 -8.94 3.48 -10.07
C ASP A 33 -8.17 4.61 -9.32
N VAL A 34 -6.90 4.84 -9.68
CA VAL A 34 -6.13 5.95 -9.09
C VAL A 34 -6.43 7.24 -9.85
N HIS A 35 -7.40 8.00 -9.34
CA HIS A 35 -7.70 9.34 -9.81
C HIS A 35 -6.74 10.38 -9.22
N LEU A 36 -5.83 10.90 -10.05
CA LEU A 36 -5.01 12.07 -9.72
C LEU A 36 -5.80 13.36 -9.92
N TYR A 37 -5.94 14.14 -8.85
CA TYR A 37 -6.59 15.45 -8.88
C TYR A 37 -5.54 16.55 -8.74
N ASP A 38 -5.73 17.66 -9.45
CA ASP A 38 -4.94 18.86 -9.23
C ASP A 38 -5.09 19.35 -7.77
N PRO A 39 -4.02 19.91 -7.16
CA PRO A 39 -4.09 20.46 -5.81
C PRO A 39 -5.24 21.45 -5.66
N GLY A 40 -6.04 21.28 -4.60
CA GLY A 40 -7.22 22.11 -4.33
C GLY A 40 -8.52 21.66 -5.02
N VAL A 41 -8.46 20.73 -5.98
CA VAL A 41 -9.68 20.20 -6.64
C VAL A 41 -10.38 19.17 -5.74
N TYR A 42 -9.64 18.21 -5.19
CA TYR A 42 -10.25 17.09 -4.44
C TYR A 42 -10.92 17.52 -3.11
N LYS A 43 -10.49 18.65 -2.55
CA LYS A 43 -11.07 19.20 -1.30
C LYS A 43 -12.13 20.27 -1.53
N GLY A 44 -12.34 20.69 -2.78
CA GLY A 44 -13.12 21.88 -3.10
C GLY A 44 -12.41 23.19 -2.67
N GLN A 45 -13.06 24.34 -2.91
CA GLN A 45 -12.45 25.65 -2.63
C GLN A 45 -12.23 25.94 -1.14
N THR A 46 -13.00 25.31 -0.26
CA THR A 46 -12.92 25.52 1.18
C THR A 46 -12.43 24.26 1.84
N ASP A 47 -11.23 24.30 2.41
CA ASP A 47 -10.74 23.19 3.24
C ASP A 47 -11.51 23.18 4.57
N PRO A 48 -12.36 22.15 4.85
CA PRO A 48 -13.11 22.07 6.10
C PRO A 48 -12.20 21.98 7.32
N LEU A 49 -10.94 21.59 7.15
CA LEU A 49 -9.94 21.60 8.21
C LEU A 49 -9.53 23.01 8.60
N MET A 50 -9.68 24.03 7.75
CA MET A 50 -9.38 25.42 8.13
C MET A 50 -10.35 25.98 9.19
N SER A 51 -11.56 25.43 9.28
CA SER A 51 -12.53 25.79 10.33
C SER A 51 -12.24 25.14 11.69
N LYS A 52 -11.40 24.10 11.71
CA LYS A 52 -11.09 23.31 12.90
C LYS A 52 -9.65 23.59 13.35
N SER A 53 -8.70 23.49 12.43
CA SER A 53 -7.27 23.72 12.61
C SER A 53 -7.01 25.19 12.91
N GLY A 54 -6.17 25.48 13.91
CA GLY A 54 -5.81 26.85 14.30
C GLY A 54 -6.67 27.47 15.39
N THR A 55 -7.62 26.72 15.97
CA THR A 55 -8.30 27.12 17.21
C THR A 55 -7.45 26.80 18.44
N ASP A 56 -7.52 27.64 19.48
CA ASP A 56 -6.78 27.43 20.74
C ASP A 56 -7.03 26.04 21.36
N ALA A 57 -8.22 25.49 21.13
CA ALA A 57 -8.62 24.16 21.59
C ALA A 57 -7.77 23.02 20.97
N LEU A 58 -7.22 23.21 19.77
CA LEU A 58 -6.44 22.19 19.06
C LEU A 58 -4.92 22.42 19.18
N THR A 59 -4.48 23.60 19.59
CA THR A 59 -3.06 23.95 19.74
C THR A 59 -2.34 23.05 20.75
N GLN A 60 -2.91 22.83 21.93
CA GLN A 60 -2.32 21.98 22.98
C GLN A 60 -2.25 20.50 22.56
N PRO A 61 -3.35 19.85 22.12
CA PRO A 61 -3.31 18.46 21.65
C PRO A 61 -2.34 18.23 20.48
N LEU A 62 -2.25 19.17 19.54
CA LEU A 62 -1.31 19.07 18.42
C LEU A 62 0.14 19.17 18.89
N ALA A 63 0.44 20.08 19.83
CA ALA A 63 1.77 20.21 20.42
C ALA A 63 2.19 18.94 21.19
N GLU A 64 1.27 18.31 21.93
CA GLU A 64 1.53 17.03 22.60
C GLU A 64 1.82 15.91 21.61
N ARG A 65 1.03 15.78 20.53
CA ARG A 65 1.25 14.76 19.49
C ARG A 65 2.57 14.95 18.76
N LEU A 66 2.93 16.19 18.45
CA LEU A 66 4.21 16.52 17.81
C LEU A 66 5.39 16.07 18.68
N ARG A 67 5.34 16.37 19.98
CA ARG A 67 6.36 15.97 20.97
C ARG A 67 6.40 14.46 21.20
N ALA A 68 5.26 13.77 21.10
CA ALA A 68 5.15 12.34 21.44
C ALA A 68 5.61 11.40 20.32
N GLY A 69 5.53 11.79 19.04
CA GLY A 69 5.76 10.86 17.93
C GLY A 69 6.44 11.42 16.69
N GLN A 70 6.60 12.74 16.56
CA GLN A 70 7.18 13.40 15.37
C GLN A 70 8.43 14.22 15.68
N THR A 71 8.99 14.09 16.88
CA THR A 71 10.39 14.49 17.09
C THR A 71 11.26 13.43 16.44
N ASP A 72 11.87 13.82 15.32
CA ASP A 72 12.98 13.11 14.70
C ASP A 72 13.95 12.66 15.82
N ARG A 73 14.20 11.36 15.90
CA ARG A 73 15.24 10.79 16.75
C ARG A 73 16.41 10.40 15.85
#